data_AF-A0A291M4G5-F1
#
_entry.id   AF-A0A291M4G5-F1
#
_cell.length_a   1.000
_cell.length_b   1.000
_cell.length_c   1.000
_cell.angle_alpha   90.00
_cell.angle_beta   90.00
_cell.angle_gamma   90.00
#
_symmetry.space_group_name_H-M   'P 1'
#
loop_
_entity.id
_entity.type
_entity.pdbx_description
1 polymer ?
#
loop_
_entity_poly.entity_id
_entity_poly.type
_entity_poly.pdbx_seq_one_letter_code
_entity_poly.pdbx_strand_id
1 'polypeptide(L)'
;MIAPRHPRQAARLQALRSYDILDTDPDRAFDEIVQLASQLCGTPISVVNLIDSSRQWFKAETGLGVRETPIESSICAHAILEDDFVEIPDTLADPRMADNPLCQAEPGLRFYAGALLRTSEGLPLGTLCVLDYERRELTDLQRTTLKVLAHQVMAQLELRKALHSGEILRKEIDHRAKNSLQSLASFARFQKRTYTSPEAQEALSSVLVRVDAMSRLHQQLYQSDEQNEVRLDTYVRTVCSHLEGLAPPGVRLEVTTAPLHVGAQQAVAIGTFLNEFVTNSYKHAFPEGRAGTVSVTLAQEGADMARLVCADDGVGMGETDTPQGSGLGMKIAQVVCLELNCDLSLQSTSQGLTATLAFDALPASA
;
A
#
# COMPACT_ATOMS: atom_id res chain seq x y z
N MET A 1 0.22 -41.91 -20.51
CA MET A 1 0.69 -42.42 -19.22
C MET A 1 0.63 -41.28 -18.20
N ILE A 2 0.33 -41.54 -16.92
CA ILE A 2 0.30 -40.49 -15.89
C ILE A 2 1.75 -40.15 -15.48
N ALA A 3 2.09 -38.87 -15.41
CA ALA A 3 3.42 -38.41 -15.01
C ALA A 3 3.78 -38.87 -13.57
N PRO A 4 5.02 -39.32 -13.31
CA PRO A 4 5.45 -39.60 -11.95
C PRO A 4 5.47 -38.32 -11.11
N ARG A 5 5.41 -38.47 -9.78
CA ARG A 5 5.49 -37.31 -8.88
C ARG A 5 6.94 -36.86 -8.73
N HIS A 6 7.16 -35.54 -8.67
CA HIS A 6 8.48 -34.97 -8.41
C HIS A 6 9.00 -35.41 -7.02
N PRO A 7 10.30 -35.74 -6.85
CA PRO A 7 10.84 -36.21 -5.56
C PRO A 7 10.59 -35.23 -4.38
N ARG A 8 10.60 -33.92 -4.66
CA ARG A 8 10.26 -32.86 -3.71
C ARG A 8 8.82 -32.34 -3.84
N GLN A 9 7.85 -33.19 -4.17
CA GLN A 9 6.47 -32.76 -4.48
C GLN A 9 5.83 -31.90 -3.39
N ALA A 10 6.03 -32.23 -2.12
CA ALA A 10 5.44 -31.47 -1.00
C ALA A 10 5.99 -30.03 -0.95
N ALA A 11 7.32 -29.87 -1.05
CA ALA A 11 7.96 -28.56 -1.07
C ALA A 11 7.57 -27.75 -2.31
N ARG A 12 7.46 -28.42 -3.48
CA ARG A 12 7.02 -27.81 -4.74
C ARG A 12 5.61 -27.24 -4.64
N LEU A 13 4.67 -28.00 -4.10
CA LEU A 13 3.28 -27.57 -3.90
C LEU A 13 3.18 -26.46 -2.85
N GLN A 14 3.97 -26.53 -1.78
CA GLN A 14 4.06 -25.46 -0.79
C GLN A 14 4.60 -24.16 -1.41
N ALA A 15 5.64 -24.26 -2.24
CA ALA A 15 6.19 -23.12 -2.96
C ALA A 15 5.14 -22.52 -3.91
N LEU A 16 4.47 -23.34 -4.73
CA LEU A 16 3.39 -22.88 -5.63
C LEU A 16 2.29 -22.12 -4.86
N ARG A 17 1.82 -22.68 -3.73
CA ARG A 17 0.81 -22.03 -2.89
C ARG A 17 1.28 -20.70 -2.31
N SER A 18 2.57 -20.56 -2.01
CA SER A 18 3.12 -19.30 -1.46
C SER A 18 3.09 -18.10 -2.41
N TYR A 19 2.76 -18.30 -3.69
CA TYR A 19 2.55 -17.21 -4.65
C TYR A 19 1.09 -16.75 -4.72
N ASP A 20 0.15 -17.46 -4.06
CA ASP A 20 -1.30 -17.18 -4.08
C ASP A 20 -1.84 -16.86 -5.49
N ILE A 21 -1.32 -17.59 -6.48
CA ILE A 21 -1.53 -17.30 -7.91
C ILE A 21 -2.64 -18.14 -8.54
N LEU A 22 -2.92 -19.33 -7.98
CA LEU A 22 -3.95 -20.22 -8.49
C LEU A 22 -5.33 -19.60 -8.32
N ASP A 23 -6.23 -19.87 -9.27
CA ASP A 23 -7.61 -19.35 -9.29
C ASP A 23 -7.75 -17.82 -9.30
N THR A 24 -6.66 -17.09 -9.59
CA THR A 24 -6.70 -15.64 -9.76
C THR A 24 -7.27 -15.25 -11.13
N ASP A 25 -7.77 -14.03 -11.23
CA ASP A 25 -8.27 -13.46 -12.49
C ASP A 25 -7.19 -13.39 -13.58
N PRO A 26 -7.58 -13.30 -14.86
CA PRO A 26 -6.65 -13.03 -15.95
C PRO A 26 -5.79 -11.79 -15.66
N ASP A 27 -4.54 -11.82 -16.08
CA ASP A 27 -3.62 -10.72 -15.87
C ASP A 27 -2.88 -10.40 -17.16
N ARG A 28 -3.02 -9.15 -17.58
CA ARG A 28 -2.46 -8.61 -18.81
C ARG A 28 -0.96 -8.87 -18.96
N ALA A 29 -0.18 -8.80 -17.88
CA ALA A 29 1.27 -9.03 -17.93
C ALA A 29 1.61 -10.48 -18.33
N PHE A 30 0.76 -11.45 -17.97
CA PHE A 30 0.94 -12.85 -18.36
C PHE A 30 0.34 -13.12 -19.75
N ASP A 31 -0.78 -12.46 -20.07
CA ASP A 31 -1.43 -12.57 -21.39
C ASP A 31 -0.52 -12.05 -22.52
N GLU A 32 0.16 -10.92 -22.30
CA GLU A 32 1.13 -10.37 -23.26
C GLU A 32 2.31 -11.32 -23.49
N ILE A 33 2.75 -12.06 -22.45
CA ILE A 33 3.85 -13.04 -22.58
C ILE A 33 3.43 -14.23 -23.45
N VAL A 34 2.25 -14.81 -23.23
CA VAL A 34 1.80 -15.96 -24.04
C VAL A 34 1.49 -15.56 -25.48
N GLN A 35 0.95 -14.36 -25.71
CA GLN A 35 0.74 -13.82 -27.05
C GLN A 35 2.07 -13.65 -27.79
N LEU A 36 3.08 -13.08 -27.13
CA LEU A 36 4.42 -12.91 -27.70
C LEU A 36 5.09 -14.26 -28.00
N ALA A 37 4.99 -15.22 -27.09
CA ALA A 37 5.55 -16.56 -27.28
C ALA A 37 4.93 -17.29 -28.48
N SER A 38 3.59 -17.25 -28.61
CA SER A 38 2.86 -17.80 -29.74
C SER A 38 3.28 -17.17 -31.07
N GLN A 39 3.34 -15.84 -31.14
CA GLN A 39 3.72 -15.11 -32.36
C GLN A 39 5.16 -15.39 -32.79
N LEU A 40 6.11 -15.39 -31.84
CA LEU A 40 7.54 -15.62 -32.14
C LEU A 40 7.83 -17.08 -32.55
N CYS A 41 7.11 -18.04 -31.96
CA CYS A 41 7.25 -19.44 -32.32
C CYS A 41 6.42 -19.83 -33.56
N GLY A 42 5.50 -18.95 -33.99
CA GLY A 42 4.57 -19.22 -35.08
C GLY A 42 3.61 -20.38 -34.78
N THR A 43 3.30 -20.59 -33.49
CA THR A 43 2.44 -21.67 -33.00
C THR A 43 1.06 -21.14 -32.61
N PRO A 44 -0.03 -21.89 -32.85
CA PRO A 44 -1.39 -21.44 -32.54
C PRO A 44 -1.66 -21.38 -31.03
N ILE A 45 -0.91 -22.13 -30.22
CA ILE A 45 -1.14 -22.24 -28.78
C ILE A 45 0.11 -21.81 -28.01
N SER A 46 -0.09 -21.02 -26.95
CA SER A 46 0.91 -20.77 -25.92
C SER A 46 0.27 -20.57 -24.55
N VAL A 47 0.92 -21.05 -23.50
CA VAL A 47 0.33 -21.12 -22.17
C VAL A 47 1.38 -20.90 -21.07
N VAL A 48 1.07 -20.06 -20.10
CA VAL A 48 1.71 -20.07 -18.78
C VAL A 48 0.89 -20.98 -17.90
N ASN A 49 1.40 -22.18 -17.62
CA ASN A 49 0.70 -23.18 -16.83
C ASN A 49 1.45 -23.51 -15.54
N LEU A 50 0.69 -23.76 -14.48
CA LEU A 50 1.16 -24.13 -13.15
C LEU A 50 0.59 -25.49 -12.77
N ILE A 51 1.45 -26.35 -12.24
CA ILE A 51 1.11 -27.75 -11.94
C ILE A 51 0.70 -27.88 -10.47
N ASP A 52 -0.59 -27.99 -10.22
CA ASP A 52 -1.14 -28.23 -8.88
C ASP A 52 -1.19 -29.75 -8.57
N SER A 53 -1.80 -30.12 -7.45
CA SER A 53 -1.90 -31.49 -6.95
C SER A 53 -2.81 -32.39 -7.78
N SER A 54 -3.87 -31.85 -8.39
CA SER A 54 -4.88 -32.60 -9.15
C SER A 54 -5.17 -32.03 -10.55
N ARG A 55 -4.59 -30.87 -10.90
CA ARG A 55 -4.87 -30.18 -12.17
C ARG A 55 -3.63 -29.45 -12.68
N GLN A 56 -3.67 -29.17 -13.97
CA GLN A 56 -2.83 -28.17 -14.61
C GLN A 56 -3.68 -26.91 -14.78
N TRP A 57 -3.27 -25.82 -14.15
CA TRP A 57 -4.00 -24.55 -14.16
C TRP A 57 -3.28 -23.53 -15.02
N PHE A 58 -4.03 -22.74 -15.79
CA PHE A 58 -3.48 -21.78 -16.74
C PHE A 58 -3.63 -20.36 -16.22
N LYS A 59 -2.49 -19.71 -15.95
CA LYS A 59 -2.48 -18.30 -15.56
C LYS A 59 -2.82 -17.40 -16.75
N ALA A 60 -2.29 -17.76 -17.91
CA ALA A 60 -2.56 -17.12 -19.19
C ALA A 60 -2.50 -18.18 -20.29
N GLU A 61 -3.34 -18.02 -21.30
CA GLU A 61 -3.41 -18.92 -22.45
C GLU A 61 -3.79 -18.14 -23.71
N THR A 62 -3.32 -18.62 -24.85
CA THR A 62 -3.86 -18.27 -26.15
C THR A 62 -4.05 -19.56 -26.94
N GLY A 63 -5.19 -19.68 -27.62
CA GLY A 63 -5.52 -20.77 -28.54
C GLY A 63 -6.12 -22.03 -27.92
N LEU A 64 -6.13 -22.19 -26.59
CA LEU A 64 -6.64 -23.40 -25.93
C LEU A 64 -8.09 -23.25 -25.45
N GLY A 65 -8.52 -22.03 -25.07
CA GLY A 65 -9.91 -21.70 -24.76
C GLY A 65 -10.46 -22.29 -23.45
N VAL A 66 -9.59 -22.84 -22.61
CA VAL A 66 -9.90 -23.39 -21.28
C VAL A 66 -8.91 -22.84 -20.26
N ARG A 67 -9.29 -22.80 -18.98
CA ARG A 67 -8.45 -22.28 -17.88
C ARG A 67 -7.70 -23.36 -17.09
N GLU A 68 -8.06 -24.62 -17.28
CA GLU A 68 -7.37 -25.75 -16.65
C GLU A 68 -7.66 -27.06 -17.38
N THR A 69 -6.84 -28.07 -17.09
CA THR A 69 -7.04 -29.45 -17.55
C THR A 69 -6.74 -30.44 -16.41
N PRO A 70 -7.33 -31.65 -16.44
CA PRO A 70 -6.95 -32.73 -15.53
C PRO A 70 -5.45 -33.03 -15.61
N ILE A 71 -4.84 -33.35 -14.47
CA ILE A 71 -3.39 -33.59 -14.38
C ILE A 71 -2.97 -34.83 -15.16
N GLU A 72 -3.85 -35.82 -15.30
CA GLU A 72 -3.61 -37.09 -15.98
C GLU A 72 -3.36 -36.91 -17.48
N SER A 73 -3.92 -35.85 -18.08
CA SER A 73 -3.72 -35.48 -19.48
C SER A 73 -2.57 -34.49 -19.70
N SER A 74 -1.92 -34.02 -18.64
CA SER A 74 -0.95 -32.92 -18.73
C SER A 74 0.39 -33.35 -19.34
N ILE A 75 0.76 -32.73 -20.47
CA ILE A 75 2.10 -32.81 -21.04
C ILE A 75 3.11 -32.12 -20.11
N CYS A 76 2.74 -30.96 -19.56
CA CYS A 76 3.62 -30.16 -18.70
C CYS A 76 3.93 -30.86 -17.36
N ALA A 77 3.06 -31.73 -16.86
CA ALA A 77 3.31 -32.55 -15.67
C ALA A 77 4.50 -33.50 -15.86
N HIS A 78 4.75 -33.94 -17.10
CA HIS A 78 5.98 -34.67 -17.43
C HIS A 78 7.16 -33.71 -17.59
N ALA A 79 6.95 -32.55 -18.25
CA ALA A 79 8.02 -31.59 -18.50
C ALA A 79 8.66 -31.04 -17.22
N ILE A 80 7.90 -30.84 -16.13
CA ILE A 80 8.47 -30.37 -14.85
C ILE A 80 9.44 -31.36 -14.17
N LEU A 81 9.54 -32.58 -14.68
CA LEU A 81 10.44 -33.64 -14.17
C LEU A 81 11.76 -33.71 -14.94
N GLU A 82 11.87 -32.96 -16.03
CA GLU A 82 13.02 -32.95 -16.94
C GLU A 82 13.94 -31.74 -16.65
N ASP A 83 14.91 -31.52 -17.54
CA ASP A 83 15.80 -30.36 -17.54
C ASP A 83 15.05 -29.02 -17.80
N ASP A 84 15.77 -27.90 -17.76
CA ASP A 84 15.19 -26.54 -17.83
C ASP A 84 14.37 -26.22 -19.09
N PHE A 85 14.50 -27.03 -20.14
CA PHE A 85 13.76 -26.86 -21.39
C PHE A 85 13.47 -28.21 -22.03
N VAL A 86 12.22 -28.42 -22.44
CA VAL A 86 11.75 -29.65 -23.06
C VAL A 86 11.18 -29.33 -24.42
N GLU A 87 11.68 -29.99 -25.46
CA GLU A 87 11.17 -29.92 -26.83
C GLU A 87 10.79 -31.32 -27.31
N ILE A 88 9.58 -31.45 -27.83
CA ILE A 88 9.01 -32.67 -28.38
C ILE A 88 8.55 -32.34 -29.80
N PRO A 89 9.37 -32.61 -30.82
CA PRO A 89 9.06 -32.31 -32.22
C PRO A 89 7.83 -33.03 -32.77
N ASP A 90 7.59 -34.25 -32.26
CA ASP A 90 6.41 -35.06 -32.54
C ASP A 90 5.95 -35.83 -31.29
N THR A 91 4.83 -35.42 -30.70
CA THR A 91 4.25 -36.04 -29.50
C THR A 91 3.88 -37.52 -29.70
N LEU A 92 3.51 -37.93 -30.91
CA LEU A 92 3.18 -39.33 -31.20
C LEU A 92 4.43 -40.22 -31.32
N ALA A 93 5.60 -39.61 -31.52
CA ALA A 93 6.89 -40.31 -31.53
C ALA A 93 7.53 -40.37 -30.13
N ASP A 94 7.05 -39.56 -29.18
CA ASP A 94 7.57 -39.53 -27.81
C ASP A 94 6.86 -40.59 -26.94
N PRO A 95 7.58 -41.57 -26.36
CA PRO A 95 6.98 -42.63 -25.55
C PRO A 95 6.20 -42.12 -24.33
N ARG A 96 6.46 -40.90 -23.84
CA ARG A 96 5.76 -40.29 -22.71
C ARG A 96 4.39 -39.74 -23.10
N MET A 97 4.20 -39.41 -24.39
CA MET A 97 3.03 -38.67 -24.90
C MET A 97 2.20 -39.46 -25.93
N ALA A 98 2.74 -40.53 -26.51
CA ALA A 98 2.09 -41.26 -27.61
C ALA A 98 0.71 -41.84 -27.25
N ASP A 99 0.46 -42.12 -25.97
CA ASP A 99 -0.82 -42.60 -25.43
C ASP A 99 -1.65 -41.49 -24.75
N ASN A 100 -1.22 -40.23 -24.83
CA ASN A 100 -1.91 -39.10 -24.22
C ASN A 100 -3.17 -38.74 -25.03
N PRO A 101 -4.36 -38.63 -24.40
CA PRO A 101 -5.61 -38.26 -25.08
C PRO A 101 -5.53 -36.96 -25.88
N LEU A 102 -4.77 -35.96 -25.42
CA LEU A 102 -4.62 -34.68 -26.12
C LEU A 102 -3.78 -34.79 -27.41
N CYS A 103 -2.92 -35.81 -27.50
CA CYS A 103 -2.09 -36.08 -28.68
C CYS A 103 -2.80 -36.97 -29.69
N GLN A 104 -3.68 -37.87 -29.21
CA GLN A 104 -4.46 -38.79 -30.05
C GLN A 104 -5.80 -38.22 -30.56
N ALA A 105 -6.24 -37.06 -30.05
CA ALA A 105 -7.46 -36.40 -30.48
C ALA A 105 -7.43 -35.97 -31.97
N GLU A 106 -8.58 -35.51 -32.49
CA GLU A 106 -8.68 -34.89 -33.82
C GLU A 106 -9.28 -33.46 -33.70
N PRO A 107 -8.49 -32.38 -33.95
CA PRO A 107 -7.05 -32.39 -34.18
C PRO A 107 -6.27 -32.66 -32.88
N GLY A 108 -5.21 -33.46 -32.98
CA GLY A 108 -4.36 -33.84 -31.85
C GLY A 108 -3.09 -32.99 -31.79
N LEU A 109 -2.63 -32.67 -30.59
CA LEU A 109 -1.38 -31.92 -30.40
C LEU A 109 -0.20 -32.76 -30.90
N ARG A 110 0.61 -32.21 -31.80
CA ARG A 110 1.78 -32.86 -32.42
C ARG A 110 3.10 -32.29 -31.97
N PHE A 111 3.13 -31.05 -31.52
CA PHE A 111 4.35 -30.39 -31.08
C PHE A 111 4.19 -29.79 -29.69
N TYR A 112 5.25 -29.87 -28.89
CA TYR A 112 5.36 -29.21 -27.60
C TYR A 112 6.77 -28.66 -27.42
N ALA A 113 6.90 -27.41 -27.00
CA ALA A 113 8.13 -26.90 -26.42
C ALA A 113 7.82 -26.06 -25.19
N GLY A 114 8.54 -26.30 -24.09
CA GLY A 114 8.29 -25.64 -22.82
C GLY A 114 9.56 -25.33 -22.04
N ALA A 115 9.65 -24.10 -21.53
CA ALA A 115 10.65 -23.68 -20.57
C ALA A 115 10.08 -23.77 -19.15
N LEU A 116 10.87 -24.28 -18.21
CA LEU A 116 10.42 -24.48 -16.83
C LEU A 116 10.30 -23.14 -16.07
N LEU A 117 9.21 -23.02 -15.31
CA LEU A 117 9.02 -21.97 -14.32
C LEU A 117 9.60 -22.47 -12.99
N ARG A 118 10.81 -22.04 -12.66
CA ARG A 118 11.58 -22.59 -11.53
C ARG A 118 11.81 -21.51 -10.46
N THR A 119 11.59 -21.86 -9.20
CA THR A 119 11.93 -20.97 -8.06
C THR A 119 13.44 -20.85 -7.88
N SER A 120 13.88 -19.86 -7.10
CA SER A 120 15.29 -19.69 -6.71
C SER A 120 15.86 -20.90 -5.96
N GLU A 121 15.03 -21.67 -5.25
CA GLU A 121 15.41 -22.94 -4.60
C GLU A 121 15.36 -24.17 -5.53
N GLY A 122 15.19 -23.92 -6.83
CA GLY A 122 15.21 -24.93 -7.88
C GLY A 122 13.93 -25.76 -7.99
N LEU A 123 12.82 -25.35 -7.39
CA LEU A 123 11.54 -26.08 -7.45
C LEU A 123 10.78 -25.74 -8.75
N PRO A 124 10.38 -26.73 -9.57
CA PRO A 124 9.63 -26.46 -10.79
C PRO A 124 8.13 -26.27 -10.47
N LEU A 125 7.58 -25.10 -10.77
CA LEU A 125 6.18 -24.78 -10.51
C LEU A 125 5.26 -25.13 -11.69
N GLY A 126 5.79 -25.06 -12.91
CA GLY A 126 5.07 -25.25 -14.16
C GLY A 126 5.92 -24.92 -15.36
N THR A 127 5.31 -24.54 -16.49
CA THR A 127 6.04 -24.15 -17.71
C THR A 127 5.42 -22.94 -18.41
N LEU A 128 6.25 -22.17 -19.11
CA LEU A 128 5.80 -21.39 -20.28
C LEU A 128 6.02 -22.28 -21.50
N CYS A 129 4.95 -22.63 -22.20
CA CYS A 129 5.03 -23.53 -23.34
C CYS A 129 4.29 -23.02 -24.57
N VAL A 130 4.67 -23.57 -25.71
CA VAL A 130 4.03 -23.42 -27.01
C VAL A 130 3.66 -24.81 -27.55
N LEU A 131 2.51 -24.91 -28.18
CA LEU A 131 2.00 -26.16 -28.72
C LEU A 131 1.45 -25.97 -30.13
N ASP A 132 1.49 -27.04 -30.92
CA ASP A 132 0.95 -27.06 -32.28
C ASP A 132 0.31 -28.40 -32.62
N TYR A 133 -0.61 -28.38 -33.58
CA TYR A 133 -1.21 -29.54 -34.22
C TYR A 133 -0.34 -30.10 -35.36
N GLU A 134 0.72 -29.39 -35.75
CA GLU A 134 1.74 -29.84 -36.70
C GLU A 134 3.08 -30.15 -36.01
N ARG A 135 3.91 -30.98 -36.65
CA ARG A 135 5.28 -31.25 -36.20
C ARG A 135 6.15 -30.02 -36.40
N ARG A 136 7.06 -29.74 -35.45
CA ARG A 136 7.97 -28.59 -35.55
C ARG A 136 9.31 -28.86 -34.89
N GLU A 137 10.30 -28.08 -35.29
CA GLU A 137 11.55 -27.90 -34.56
C GLU A 137 11.78 -26.40 -34.39
N LEU A 138 12.14 -25.98 -33.18
CA LEU A 138 12.42 -24.58 -32.91
C LEU A 138 13.81 -24.20 -33.43
N THR A 139 13.95 -22.92 -33.73
CA THR A 139 15.27 -22.30 -33.90
C THR A 139 15.92 -22.02 -32.53
N ASP A 140 17.24 -21.87 -32.49
CA ASP A 140 17.94 -21.53 -31.24
C ASP A 140 17.49 -20.18 -30.66
N LEU A 141 17.10 -19.25 -31.52
CA LEU A 141 16.51 -17.98 -31.11
C LEU A 141 15.19 -18.23 -30.37
N GLN A 142 14.27 -19.01 -30.95
CA GLN A 142 12.99 -19.34 -30.31
C GLN A 142 13.16 -20.06 -28.97
N ARG A 143 14.07 -21.04 -28.89
CA ARG A 143 14.42 -21.73 -27.63
C ARG A 143 14.91 -20.74 -26.57
N THR A 144 15.83 -19.86 -26.96
CA THR A 144 16.41 -18.85 -26.06
C THR A 144 15.32 -17.86 -25.60
N THR A 145 14.47 -17.41 -26.51
CA THR A 145 13.37 -16.50 -26.20
C THR A 145 12.37 -17.11 -25.22
N LEU A 146 11.96 -18.37 -25.41
CA LEU A 146 11.06 -19.05 -24.47
C LEU A 146 11.66 -19.13 -23.06
N LYS A 147 12.96 -19.41 -22.94
CA LYS A 147 13.67 -19.40 -21.64
C LYS A 147 13.66 -18.01 -20.98
N VAL A 148 13.93 -16.96 -21.77
CA VAL A 148 13.89 -15.57 -21.28
C VAL A 148 12.48 -15.19 -20.83
N LEU A 149 11.46 -15.54 -21.60
CA LEU A 149 10.07 -15.27 -21.25
C LEU A 149 9.64 -16.06 -20.00
N ALA A 150 10.09 -17.31 -19.83
CA ALA A 150 9.84 -18.07 -18.60
C ALA A 150 10.49 -17.41 -17.37
N HIS A 151 11.70 -16.87 -17.50
CA HIS A 151 12.30 -16.06 -16.45
C HIS A 151 11.49 -14.79 -16.15
N GLN A 152 10.94 -14.13 -17.18
CA GLN A 152 10.07 -12.97 -17.00
C GLN A 152 8.78 -13.33 -16.25
N VAL A 153 8.17 -14.48 -16.57
CA VAL A 153 7.01 -15.01 -15.82
C VAL A 153 7.36 -15.20 -14.34
N MET A 154 8.50 -15.83 -14.05
CA MET A 154 8.95 -16.00 -12.66
C MET A 154 9.21 -14.66 -11.97
N ALA A 155 9.83 -13.70 -12.65
CA ALA A 155 10.05 -12.35 -12.09
C ALA A 155 8.72 -11.66 -11.74
N GLN A 156 7.67 -11.81 -12.57
CA GLN A 156 6.34 -11.30 -12.27
C GLN A 156 5.69 -12.01 -11.07
N LEU A 157 5.86 -13.32 -10.94
CA LEU A 157 5.38 -14.07 -9.77
C LEU A 157 6.09 -13.64 -8.49
N GLU A 158 7.41 -13.49 -8.50
CA GLU A 158 8.19 -13.01 -7.36
C GLU A 158 7.81 -11.58 -6.97
N LEU A 159 7.62 -10.68 -7.95
CA LEU A 159 7.19 -9.31 -7.68
C LEU A 159 5.82 -9.28 -7.00
N ARG A 160 4.84 -10.03 -7.52
CA ARG A 160 3.51 -10.15 -6.90
C ARG A 160 3.62 -10.64 -5.45
N LYS A 161 4.42 -11.68 -5.21
CA LYS A 161 4.63 -12.25 -3.87
C LYS A 161 5.28 -11.25 -2.90
N ALA A 162 6.26 -10.49 -3.37
CA ALA A 162 6.94 -9.47 -2.59
C ALA A 162 6.00 -8.32 -2.22
N LEU A 163 5.20 -7.83 -3.17
CA LEU A 163 4.19 -6.79 -2.93
C LEU A 163 3.17 -7.25 -1.88
N HIS A 164 2.62 -8.45 -2.05
CA HIS A 164 1.66 -9.01 -1.10
C HIS A 164 2.25 -9.17 0.32
N SER A 165 3.50 -9.67 0.40
CA SER A 165 4.20 -9.80 1.69
C SER A 165 4.45 -8.44 2.34
N GLY A 166 4.82 -7.43 1.54
CA GLY A 166 5.00 -6.05 2.01
C GLY A 166 3.71 -5.44 2.56
N GLU A 167 2.57 -5.69 1.91
CA GLU A 167 1.26 -5.24 2.38
C GLU A 167 0.87 -5.88 3.73
N ILE A 168 1.10 -7.18 3.88
CA ILE A 168 0.83 -7.89 5.14
C ILE A 168 1.68 -7.31 6.26
N LEU A 169 2.99 -7.13 6.02
CA LEU A 169 3.91 -6.59 7.02
C LEU A 169 3.52 -5.15 7.40
N ARG A 170 3.14 -4.32 6.42
CA ARG A 170 2.65 -2.96 6.67
C ARG A 170 1.43 -2.98 7.59
N LYS A 171 0.41 -3.77 7.25
CA LYS A 171 -0.81 -3.93 8.08
C LYS A 171 -0.50 -4.40 9.50
N GLU A 172 0.48 -5.28 9.68
CA GLU A 172 0.91 -5.74 10.99
C GLU A 172 1.57 -4.63 11.82
N ILE A 173 2.46 -3.84 11.20
CA ILE A 173 3.08 -2.67 11.84
C ILE A 173 1.99 -1.68 12.29
N ASP A 174 0.99 -1.44 11.44
CA ASP A 174 -0.09 -0.50 11.74
C ASP A 174 -0.91 -0.96 12.96
N HIS A 175 -1.26 -2.24 12.99
CA HIS A 175 -1.97 -2.84 14.12
C HIS A 175 -1.16 -2.74 15.41
N ARG A 176 0.16 -2.99 15.35
CA ARG A 176 1.06 -2.88 16.51
C ARG A 176 1.21 -1.44 16.99
N ALA A 177 1.35 -0.47 16.09
CA ALA A 177 1.44 0.94 16.43
C ALA A 177 0.18 1.42 17.16
N LYS A 178 -1.01 1.06 16.65
CA LYS A 178 -2.30 1.33 17.30
C LYS A 178 -2.35 0.76 18.73
N ASN A 179 -1.97 -0.50 18.93
CA ASN A 179 -2.00 -1.14 20.25
C ASN A 179 -1.06 -0.44 21.25
N SER A 180 0.12 -0.02 20.80
CA SER A 180 1.08 0.73 21.61
C SER A 180 0.53 2.10 22.02
N LEU A 181 -0.07 2.85 21.09
CA LEU A 181 -0.69 4.16 21.39
C LEU A 181 -1.86 4.03 22.37
N GLN A 182 -2.71 3.00 22.20
CA GLN A 182 -3.80 2.73 23.13
C GLN A 182 -3.31 2.38 24.54
N SER A 183 -2.20 1.65 24.65
CA SER A 183 -1.57 1.31 25.93
C SER A 183 -1.01 2.56 26.62
N LEU A 184 -0.32 3.42 25.88
CA LEU A 184 0.18 4.71 26.39
C LEU A 184 -0.97 5.62 26.83
N ALA A 185 -2.04 5.72 26.03
CA ALA A 185 -3.23 6.49 26.40
C ALA A 185 -3.88 5.96 27.68
N SER A 186 -3.97 4.64 27.84
CA SER A 186 -4.55 4.02 29.03
C SER A 186 -3.71 4.29 30.28
N PHE A 187 -2.39 4.20 30.18
CA PHE A 187 -1.46 4.53 31.25
C PHE A 187 -1.53 6.02 31.65
N ALA A 188 -1.55 6.92 30.66
CA ALA A 188 -1.71 8.35 30.91
C ALA A 188 -3.06 8.68 31.56
N ARG A 189 -4.17 8.03 31.15
CA ARG A 189 -5.48 8.17 31.83
C ARG A 189 -5.43 7.69 33.28
N PHE A 190 -4.71 6.60 33.56
CA PHE A 190 -4.52 6.11 34.91
C PHE A 190 -3.75 7.12 35.76
N GLN A 191 -2.59 7.59 35.30
CA GLN A 191 -1.81 8.61 36.02
C GLN A 191 -2.60 9.89 36.27
N LYS A 192 -3.43 10.32 35.30
CA LYS A 192 -4.29 11.51 35.45
C LYS A 192 -5.20 11.41 36.68
N ARG A 193 -5.74 10.22 36.95
CA ARG A 193 -6.62 9.97 38.10
C ARG A 193 -5.87 10.00 39.43
N THR A 194 -4.58 9.71 39.43
CA THR A 194 -3.75 9.63 40.63
C THR A 194 -3.23 11.00 41.08
N TYR A 195 -3.08 11.95 40.17
CA TYR A 195 -2.68 13.33 40.50
C TYR A 195 -3.87 14.17 40.96
N THR A 196 -3.69 14.94 42.03
CA THR A 196 -4.67 15.90 42.56
C THR A 196 -4.43 17.34 42.12
N SER A 197 -3.23 17.69 41.62
CA SER A 197 -2.96 19.06 41.18
C SER A 197 -3.65 19.37 39.85
N PRO A 198 -4.39 20.49 39.77
CA PRO A 198 -5.04 20.91 38.53
C PRO A 198 -4.05 21.05 37.36
N GLU A 199 -2.86 21.62 37.59
CA GLU A 199 -1.87 21.80 36.51
C GLU A 199 -1.37 20.47 35.93
N ALA A 200 -1.16 19.45 36.76
CA ALA A 200 -0.71 18.13 36.29
C ALA A 200 -1.83 17.40 35.54
N GLN A 201 -3.08 17.52 35.99
CA GLN A 201 -4.24 16.96 35.30
C GLN A 201 -4.46 17.61 33.92
N GLU A 202 -4.23 18.91 33.80
CA GLU A 202 -4.30 19.62 32.51
C GLU A 202 -3.17 19.23 31.57
N ALA A 203 -1.92 19.18 32.05
CA ALA A 203 -0.78 18.75 31.25
C ALA A 203 -0.98 17.34 30.68
N LEU A 204 -1.49 16.41 31.50
CA LEU A 204 -1.75 15.04 31.06
C LEU A 204 -2.98 14.94 30.15
N SER A 205 -3.98 15.81 30.31
CA SER A 205 -5.09 15.92 29.36
C SER A 205 -4.61 16.35 27.98
N SER A 206 -3.69 17.31 27.91
CA SER A 206 -3.09 17.75 26.66
C SER A 206 -2.34 16.60 25.97
N VAL A 207 -1.54 15.81 26.70
CA VAL A 207 -0.89 14.60 26.16
C VAL A 207 -1.91 13.58 25.65
N LEU A 208 -2.99 13.35 26.38
CA LEU A 208 -4.03 12.38 25.99
C LEU A 208 -4.75 12.77 24.69
N VAL A 209 -5.06 14.06 24.52
CA VAL A 209 -5.68 14.55 23.27
C VAL A 209 -4.74 14.35 22.09
N ARG A 210 -3.43 14.57 22.26
CA ARG A 210 -2.43 14.34 21.21
C ARG A 210 -2.29 12.87 20.84
N VAL A 211 -2.27 11.97 21.83
CA VAL A 211 -2.20 10.52 21.57
C VAL A 211 -3.45 10.03 20.84
N ASP A 212 -4.64 10.55 21.18
CA ASP A 212 -5.88 10.20 20.48
C ASP A 212 -5.88 10.71 19.03
N ALA A 213 -5.46 11.95 18.81
CA ALA A 213 -5.26 12.50 17.47
C ALA A 213 -4.28 11.62 16.68
N MET A 214 -3.09 11.34 17.20
CA MET A 214 -2.09 10.50 16.53
C MET A 214 -2.59 9.08 16.23
N SER A 215 -3.39 8.48 17.12
CA SER A 215 -3.96 7.16 16.89
C SER A 215 -5.04 7.15 15.80
N ARG A 216 -5.87 8.20 15.71
CA ARG A 216 -6.88 8.35 14.64
C ARG A 216 -6.23 8.64 13.30
N LEU A 217 -5.14 9.40 13.31
CA LEU A 217 -4.33 9.68 12.12
C LEU A 217 -3.72 8.42 11.54
N HIS A 218 -3.10 7.62 12.40
CA HIS A 218 -2.58 6.32 12.01
C HIS A 218 -3.67 5.42 11.39
N GLN A 219 -4.94 5.59 11.79
CA GLN A 219 -6.04 4.83 11.21
C GLN A 219 -6.51 5.38 9.86
N GLN A 220 -6.59 6.71 9.66
CA GLN A 220 -7.05 7.31 8.41
C GLN A 220 -6.01 7.24 7.28
N LEU A 221 -4.72 7.44 7.61
CA LEU A 221 -3.61 7.41 6.66
C LEU A 221 -3.41 6.03 5.99
N TYR A 222 -3.87 4.97 6.63
CA TYR A 222 -3.69 3.60 6.16
C TYR A 222 -4.99 2.93 5.69
N GLN A 223 -6.12 3.64 5.78
CA GLN A 223 -7.42 3.26 5.20
C GLN A 223 -7.66 3.86 3.81
N SER A 224 -6.85 4.82 3.37
CA SER A 224 -6.90 5.36 2.01
C SER A 224 -5.90 4.63 1.11
N ASP A 225 -6.41 4.13 -0.02
CA ASP A 225 -5.69 3.30 -0.98
C ASP A 225 -4.51 4.00 -1.65
N GLU A 226 -3.48 3.20 -1.92
CA GLU A 226 -2.42 3.28 -2.94
C GLU A 226 -1.54 4.53 -3.11
N GLN A 227 -1.89 5.69 -2.57
CA GLN A 227 -1.05 6.88 -2.63
C GLN A 227 -1.01 7.49 -1.23
N ASN A 228 0.17 7.70 -0.67
CA ASN A 228 0.43 8.30 0.65
C ASN A 228 -0.04 9.78 0.76
N GLU A 229 -1.01 10.18 -0.06
CA GLU A 229 -1.59 11.51 -0.15
C GLU A 229 -2.86 11.64 0.69
N VAL A 230 -2.92 12.73 1.44
CA VAL A 230 -4.04 13.09 2.29
C VAL A 230 -4.72 14.31 1.72
N ARG A 231 -6.04 14.23 1.53
CA ARG A 231 -6.91 15.38 1.30
C ARG A 231 -6.93 16.30 2.52
N LEU A 232 -6.01 17.26 2.53
CA LEU A 232 -5.77 18.11 3.69
C LEU A 232 -6.98 18.97 4.02
N ASP A 233 -7.75 19.39 3.02
CA ASP A 233 -8.99 20.15 3.19
C ASP A 233 -10.04 19.38 4.01
N THR A 234 -10.29 18.12 3.64
CA THR A 234 -11.22 17.22 4.35
C THR A 234 -10.70 16.91 5.74
N TYR A 235 -9.40 16.71 5.86
CA TYR A 235 -8.73 16.42 7.11
C TYR A 235 -8.84 17.57 8.12
N VAL A 236 -8.49 18.80 7.72
CA VAL A 236 -8.58 19.99 8.58
C VAL A 236 -10.02 20.21 9.05
N ARG A 237 -11.01 20.04 8.17
CA ARG A 237 -12.44 20.11 8.55
C ARG A 237 -12.81 19.05 9.59
N THR A 238 -12.32 17.83 9.43
CA THR A 238 -12.58 16.73 10.38
C THR A 238 -11.98 17.04 11.75
N VAL A 239 -10.72 17.48 11.81
CA VAL A 239 -10.07 17.87 13.07
C VAL A 239 -10.85 19.01 13.73
N CYS A 240 -11.17 20.07 12.99
CA CYS A 240 -11.88 21.21 13.53
C CYS A 240 -13.30 20.89 14.01
N SER A 241 -14.05 20.01 13.31
CA SER A 241 -15.38 19.59 13.77
C SER A 241 -15.37 18.90 15.14
N HIS A 242 -14.28 18.18 15.45
CA HIS A 242 -14.12 17.57 16.78
C HIS A 242 -13.79 18.63 17.84
N LEU A 243 -12.99 19.64 17.47
CA LEU A 243 -12.61 20.73 18.36
C LEU A 243 -13.76 21.70 18.61
N GLU A 244 -14.69 21.85 17.67
CA GLU A 244 -15.90 22.66 17.84
C GLU A 244 -16.73 22.17 19.05
N GLY A 245 -16.80 20.85 19.28
CA GLY A 245 -17.46 20.27 20.45
C GLY A 245 -16.79 20.57 21.80
N LEU A 246 -15.58 21.15 21.80
CA LEU A 246 -14.84 21.56 23.00
C LEU A 246 -14.91 23.07 23.24
N ALA A 247 -15.60 23.83 22.38
CA ALA A 247 -15.65 25.28 22.48
C ALA A 247 -16.38 25.75 23.76
N PRO A 248 -15.85 26.76 24.47
CA PRO A 248 -16.55 27.36 25.60
C PRO A 248 -17.79 28.15 25.13
N PRO A 249 -18.78 28.37 26.02
CA PRO A 249 -19.99 29.11 25.66
C PRO A 249 -19.67 30.51 25.11
N GLY A 250 -20.22 30.84 23.93
CA GLY A 250 -20.01 32.13 23.28
C GLY A 250 -18.80 32.20 22.36
N VAL A 251 -17.98 31.15 22.28
CA VAL A 251 -16.86 31.06 21.34
C VAL A 251 -17.22 30.17 20.15
N ARG A 252 -16.90 30.61 18.94
CA ARG A 252 -17.14 29.87 17.68
C ARG A 252 -15.83 29.49 17.00
N LEU A 253 -15.85 28.38 16.26
CA LEU A 253 -14.74 27.94 15.41
C LEU A 253 -15.14 28.06 13.94
N GLU A 254 -14.46 28.92 13.20
CA GLU A 254 -14.69 29.13 11.77
C GLU A 254 -13.58 28.47 10.95
N VAL A 255 -13.97 27.73 9.90
CA VAL A 255 -13.03 26.91 9.12
C VAL A 255 -13.21 27.16 7.63
N THR A 256 -12.17 27.70 7.01
CA THR A 256 -12.08 27.91 5.56
C THR A 256 -10.94 27.08 5.00
N THR A 257 -11.21 26.21 4.03
CA THR A 257 -10.18 25.37 3.41
C THR A 257 -10.28 25.36 1.90
N ALA A 258 -9.13 25.49 1.23
CA ALA A 258 -8.96 25.21 -0.18
C ALA A 258 -8.58 23.73 -0.39
N PRO A 259 -9.04 23.07 -1.48
CA PRO A 259 -8.65 21.70 -1.81
C PRO A 259 -7.13 21.58 -1.95
N LEU A 260 -6.52 20.65 -1.21
CA LEU A 260 -5.06 20.47 -1.19
C LEU A 260 -4.72 19.04 -0.82
N HIS A 261 -3.65 18.51 -1.41
CA HIS A 261 -3.09 17.19 -1.08
C HIS A 261 -1.72 17.37 -0.46
N VAL A 262 -1.41 16.57 0.56
CA VAL A 262 -0.10 16.57 1.22
C VAL A 262 0.28 15.15 1.62
N GLY A 263 1.55 14.92 1.91
CA GLY A 263 2.01 13.66 2.51
C GLY A 263 1.42 13.42 3.91
N ALA A 264 1.26 12.15 4.27
CA ALA A 264 0.77 11.69 5.57
C ALA A 264 1.40 12.40 6.77
N GLN A 265 2.73 12.57 6.74
CA GLN A 265 3.52 13.19 7.81
C GLN A 265 3.20 14.68 7.97
N GLN A 266 2.99 15.40 6.87
CA GLN A 266 2.58 16.81 6.89
C GLN A 266 1.17 16.97 7.45
N ALA A 267 0.24 16.09 7.08
CA ALA A 267 -1.12 16.10 7.64
C ALA A 267 -1.12 15.89 9.18
N VAL A 268 -0.28 14.99 9.68
CA VAL A 268 -0.12 14.76 11.14
C VAL A 268 0.41 16.01 11.84
N ALA A 269 1.45 16.63 11.28
CA ALA A 269 2.05 17.84 11.83
C ALA A 269 1.01 18.98 11.89
N ILE A 270 0.25 19.18 10.80
CA ILE A 270 -0.80 20.20 10.70
C ILE A 270 -1.92 19.96 11.72
N GLY A 271 -2.43 18.73 11.85
CA GLY A 271 -3.49 18.46 12.83
C GLY A 271 -3.04 18.61 14.27
N THR A 272 -1.78 18.27 14.55
CA THR A 272 -1.17 18.49 15.86
C THR A 272 -1.11 19.97 16.19
N PHE A 273 -0.65 20.80 15.24
CA PHE A 273 -0.62 22.25 15.39
C PHE A 273 -2.02 22.85 15.58
N LEU A 274 -2.99 22.44 14.76
CA LEU A 274 -4.38 22.90 14.85
C LEU A 274 -4.98 22.61 16.23
N ASN A 275 -4.83 21.38 16.71
CA ASN A 275 -5.33 20.98 18.02
C ASN A 275 -4.71 21.84 19.13
N GLU A 276 -3.39 22.06 19.10
CA GLU A 276 -2.73 22.90 20.11
C GLU A 276 -3.16 24.36 20.05
N PHE A 277 -3.22 24.96 18.85
CA PHE A 277 -3.61 26.35 18.70
C PHE A 277 -5.04 26.57 19.21
N VAL A 278 -6.01 25.81 18.67
CA VAL A 278 -7.43 25.98 18.99
C VAL A 278 -7.72 25.73 20.46
N THR A 279 -7.15 24.66 21.05
CA THR A 279 -7.37 24.36 22.47
C THR A 279 -6.74 25.41 23.39
N ASN A 280 -5.62 26.03 23.00
CA ASN A 280 -5.02 27.13 23.74
C ASN A 280 -5.86 28.41 23.62
N SER A 281 -6.37 28.74 22.43
CA SER A 281 -7.26 29.90 22.25
C SER A 281 -8.51 29.77 23.11
N TYR A 282 -9.16 28.60 23.16
CA TYR A 282 -10.32 28.38 24.03
C TYR A 282 -10.04 28.60 25.51
N LYS A 283 -8.82 28.27 25.97
CA LYS A 283 -8.45 28.40 27.38
C LYS A 283 -8.01 29.80 27.76
N HIS A 284 -7.32 30.48 26.86
CA HIS A 284 -6.54 31.67 27.21
C HIS A 284 -6.99 32.94 26.50
N ALA A 285 -7.54 32.84 25.27
CA ALA A 285 -7.89 34.01 24.48
C ALA A 285 -9.20 34.68 24.94
N PHE A 286 -10.07 33.94 25.65
CA PHE A 286 -11.43 34.36 26.01
C PHE A 286 -11.70 34.27 27.52
N PRO A 287 -11.04 35.11 28.36
CA PRO A 287 -11.28 35.11 29.80
C PRO A 287 -12.70 35.56 30.15
N GLU A 288 -13.19 35.14 31.32
CA GLU A 288 -14.47 35.58 31.92
C GLU A 288 -15.72 35.36 31.04
N GLY A 289 -15.69 34.39 30.12
CA GLY A 289 -16.84 34.09 29.25
C GLY A 289 -17.02 35.11 28.11
N ARG A 290 -15.95 35.81 27.74
CA ARG A 290 -15.91 36.66 26.54
C ARG A 290 -16.31 35.84 25.31
N ALA A 291 -17.31 36.33 24.58
CA ALA A 291 -17.64 35.77 23.27
C ALA A 291 -16.55 36.13 22.25
N GLY A 292 -16.34 35.23 21.29
CA GLY A 292 -15.31 35.43 20.28
C GLY A 292 -15.26 34.32 19.24
N THR A 293 -14.24 34.38 18.41
CA THR A 293 -14.06 33.55 17.24
C THR A 293 -12.62 33.07 17.17
N VAL A 294 -12.47 31.76 17.00
CA VAL A 294 -11.23 31.14 16.53
C VAL A 294 -11.44 30.80 15.06
N SER A 295 -10.48 31.14 14.21
CA SER A 295 -10.53 30.91 12.78
C SER A 295 -9.35 30.06 12.31
N VAL A 296 -9.62 29.14 11.41
CA VAL A 296 -8.64 28.29 10.73
C VAL A 296 -8.82 28.45 9.23
N THR A 297 -7.78 28.93 8.57
CA THR A 297 -7.75 29.14 7.12
C THR A 297 -6.62 28.33 6.49
N LEU A 298 -6.98 27.42 5.58
CA LEU A 298 -6.03 26.70 4.73
C LEU A 298 -6.18 27.21 3.29
N ALA A 299 -5.11 27.78 2.75
CA ALA A 299 -5.05 28.29 1.39
C ALA A 299 -3.86 27.69 0.63
N GLN A 300 -4.02 27.53 -0.69
CA GLN A 300 -2.92 27.19 -1.60
C GLN A 300 -2.37 28.51 -2.20
N GLU A 301 -1.06 28.71 -2.11
CA GLU A 301 -0.36 29.92 -2.57
C GLU A 301 0.63 29.57 -3.69
N GLY A 302 0.14 29.40 -4.91
CA GLY A 302 0.95 28.95 -6.04
C GLY A 302 0.77 27.45 -6.32
N ALA A 303 1.72 26.83 -7.02
CA ALA A 303 1.60 25.42 -7.40
C ALA A 303 1.80 24.48 -6.20
N ASP A 304 2.91 24.67 -5.47
CA ASP A 304 3.37 23.71 -4.46
C ASP A 304 3.44 24.29 -3.05
N MET A 305 2.98 25.52 -2.83
CA MET A 305 3.04 26.18 -1.53
C MET A 305 1.66 26.27 -0.91
N ALA A 306 1.58 26.01 0.38
CA ALA A 306 0.37 26.11 1.17
C ALA A 306 0.57 27.00 2.38
N ARG A 307 -0.49 27.69 2.77
CA ARG A 307 -0.54 28.54 3.95
C ARG A 307 -1.65 28.09 4.88
N LEU A 308 -1.28 27.78 6.11
CA LEU A 308 -2.20 27.57 7.22
C LEU A 308 -2.14 28.78 8.14
N VAL A 309 -3.28 29.44 8.33
CA VAL A 309 -3.44 30.56 9.27
C VAL A 309 -4.44 30.15 10.34
N CYS A 310 -4.01 30.22 11.59
CA CYS A 310 -4.88 30.07 12.75
C CYS A 310 -4.91 31.40 13.50
N ALA A 311 -6.10 31.92 13.79
CA ALA A 311 -6.24 33.19 14.50
C ALA A 311 -7.37 33.16 15.52
N ASP A 312 -7.25 33.93 16.59
CA ASP A 312 -8.33 34.24 17.52
C ASP A 312 -8.52 35.76 17.64
N ASP A 313 -9.73 36.19 17.97
CA ASP A 313 -10.11 37.60 18.21
C ASP A 313 -10.14 37.95 19.71
N GLY A 314 -9.32 37.24 20.50
CA GLY A 314 -9.30 37.30 21.95
C GLY A 314 -8.50 38.48 22.51
N VAL A 315 -7.89 38.26 23.68
CA VAL A 315 -7.07 39.27 24.38
C VAL A 315 -5.62 39.37 23.87
N GLY A 316 -5.18 38.41 23.06
CA GLY A 316 -3.78 38.26 22.66
C GLY A 316 -2.86 37.81 23.80
N MET A 317 -1.57 37.66 23.52
CA MET A 317 -0.53 37.43 24.54
C MET A 317 -0.14 38.76 25.21
N GLY A 318 -0.02 38.78 26.54
CA GLY A 318 0.33 40.00 27.29
C GLY A 318 1.80 40.41 27.15
N GLU A 319 2.17 41.66 27.49
CA GLU A 319 3.56 42.17 27.39
C GLU A 319 4.57 41.38 28.25
N THR A 320 4.11 40.62 29.25
CA THR A 320 4.94 39.72 30.08
C THR A 320 5.01 38.28 29.56
N ASP A 321 4.20 37.91 28.57
CA ASP A 321 4.28 36.62 27.91
C ASP A 321 5.35 36.72 26.82
N THR A 322 6.60 36.41 27.17
CA THR A 322 7.69 36.46 26.20
C THR A 322 7.40 35.54 25.00
N PRO A 323 7.61 36.02 23.75
CA PRO A 323 7.55 35.18 22.54
C PRO A 323 8.60 34.05 22.52
N GLN A 324 9.53 34.05 23.48
CA GLN A 324 10.63 33.10 23.61
C GLN A 324 10.41 32.18 24.84
N GLY A 325 9.71 31.07 24.64
CA GLY A 325 10.36 29.77 24.82
C GLY A 325 10.00 28.81 25.96
N SER A 326 8.99 29.01 26.82
CA SER A 326 8.77 28.06 27.94
C SER A 326 7.51 27.17 27.87
N GLY A 327 6.46 27.58 27.15
CA GLY A 327 5.20 26.81 27.07
C GLY A 327 5.31 25.56 26.19
N LEU A 328 4.64 24.47 26.61
CA LEU A 328 4.59 23.22 25.85
C LEU A 328 4.02 23.41 24.43
N GLY A 329 3.08 24.33 24.24
CA GLY A 329 2.48 24.70 22.94
C GLY A 329 3.51 25.24 21.93
N MET A 330 4.40 26.13 22.38
CA MET A 330 5.45 26.72 21.52
C MET A 330 6.47 25.68 21.07
N LYS A 331 6.84 24.74 21.95
CA LYS A 331 7.76 23.64 21.62
C LYS A 331 7.18 22.73 20.54
N ILE A 332 5.86 22.53 20.53
CA ILE A 332 5.20 21.74 19.48
C ILE A 332 5.16 22.50 18.18
N ALA A 333 4.85 23.80 18.21
CA ALA A 333 4.87 24.62 17.02
C ALA A 333 6.26 24.60 16.35
N GLN A 334 7.33 24.63 17.15
CA GLN A 334 8.71 24.48 16.67
C GLN A 334 8.99 23.10 16.06
N VAL A 335 8.53 22.01 16.69
CA VAL A 335 8.67 20.65 16.13
C VAL A 335 7.88 20.50 14.84
N VAL A 336 6.66 21.04 14.77
CA VAL A 336 5.84 21.05 13.55
C VAL A 336 6.52 21.83 12.43
N CYS A 337 7.18 22.95 12.76
CA CYS A 337 7.92 23.74 11.77
C CYS A 337 9.12 22.98 11.20
N LEU A 338 9.85 22.24 12.04
CA LEU A 338 10.92 21.36 11.57
C LEU A 338 10.38 20.26 10.65
N GLU A 339 9.22 19.69 11.00
CA GLU A 339 8.56 18.63 10.23
C GLU A 339 8.04 19.11 8.87
N LEU A 340 7.50 20.33 8.83
CA LEU A 340 6.98 20.96 7.61
C LEU A 340 8.03 21.72 6.82
N ASN A 341 9.28 21.79 7.33
CA ASN A 341 10.35 22.64 6.80
C ASN A 341 9.90 24.09 6.56
N CYS A 342 9.17 24.66 7.53
CA CYS A 342 8.61 26.01 7.44
C CYS A 342 9.00 26.90 8.61
N ASP A 343 8.82 28.21 8.45
CA ASP A 343 8.90 29.17 9.55
C ASP A 343 7.51 29.46 10.14
N LEU A 344 7.46 29.60 11.47
CA LEU A 344 6.28 30.07 12.19
C LEU A 344 6.29 31.60 12.31
N SER A 345 5.26 32.26 11.80
CA SER A 345 5.01 33.68 12.06
C SER A 345 3.91 33.85 13.11
N LEU A 346 4.22 34.57 14.19
CA LEU A 346 3.27 34.91 15.25
C LEU A 346 3.07 36.42 15.32
N GLN A 347 1.81 36.85 15.29
CA GLN A 347 1.40 38.23 15.48
C GLN A 347 0.39 38.29 16.61
N SER A 348 0.78 38.91 17.73
CA SER A 348 -0.08 39.11 18.89
C SER A 348 -0.38 40.60 19.03
N THR A 349 -1.66 40.93 19.20
CA THR A 349 -2.13 42.29 19.47
C THR A 349 -3.18 42.26 20.58
N SER A 350 -3.62 43.42 21.06
CA SER A 350 -4.76 43.51 21.99
C SER A 350 -6.10 43.04 21.38
N GLN A 351 -6.11 42.73 20.08
CA GLN A 351 -7.26 42.20 19.33
C GLN A 351 -7.14 40.69 19.06
N GLY A 352 -6.15 40.00 19.64
CA GLY A 352 -5.99 38.55 19.53
C GLY A 352 -4.65 38.10 18.97
N LEU A 353 -4.55 36.80 18.71
CA LEU A 353 -3.33 36.13 18.23
C LEU A 353 -3.54 35.56 16.82
N THR A 354 -2.55 35.73 15.95
CA THR A 354 -2.48 35.07 14.64
C THR A 354 -1.19 34.27 14.53
N ALA A 355 -1.31 33.00 14.15
CA ALA A 355 -0.21 32.10 13.83
C ALA A 355 -0.29 31.66 12.37
N THR A 356 0.81 31.79 11.64
CA THR A 356 0.90 31.44 10.22
C THR A 356 2.03 30.46 9.97
N LEU A 357 1.72 29.38 9.27
CA LEU A 357 2.66 28.41 8.72
C LEU A 357 2.59 28.47 7.18
N ALA A 358 3.73 28.63 6.52
CA ALA A 358 3.84 28.57 5.06
C ALA A 358 4.80 27.43 4.69
N PHE A 359 4.28 26.38 4.08
CA PHE A 359 5.02 25.12 3.85
C PHE A 359 4.83 24.61 2.41
N ASP A 360 5.80 23.86 1.93
CA ASP A 360 5.70 23.17 0.63
C ASP A 360 4.68 22.04 0.76
N ALA A 361 3.57 22.13 0.05
CA ALA A 361 2.60 21.05 -0.12
C ALA A 361 3.16 20.03 -1.11
N LEU A 362 4.04 19.17 -0.61
CA LEU A 362 4.62 18.10 -1.40
C LEU A 362 3.61 16.95 -1.50
N PRO A 363 3.15 16.57 -2.71
CA PRO A 363 2.53 15.27 -2.90
C PRO A 363 3.51 14.19 -2.44
N ALA A 364 3.00 13.07 -1.94
CA ALA A 364 3.85 11.99 -1.42
C ALA A 364 4.89 11.62 -2.48
N SER A 365 6.18 11.83 -2.16
CA SER A 365 7.28 11.51 -3.06
C SER A 365 7.17 10.05 -3.50
N ALA A 366 7.15 9.83 -4.82
CA ALA A 366 7.17 8.52 -5.46
C ALA A 366 8.37 7.66 -5.04
#